data_AF-A0A369Q2B6-F1
#
_entry.id   AF-A0A369Q2B6-F1
#
_cell.length_a   1.000
_cell.length_b   1.000
_cell.length_c   1.000
_cell.angle_alpha   90.00
_cell.angle_beta   90.00
_cell.angle_gamma   90.00
#
_symmetry.space_group_name_H-M   'P 1'
#
loop_
_entity.id
_entity.type
_entity.pdbx_description
1 polymer ?
#
loop_
_entity_poly.entity_id
_entity_poly.type
_entity_poly.pdbx_seq_one_letter_code
_entity_poly.pdbx_strand_id
1 'polypeptide(L)'
;MLTSIFAAALLPLAMQTADTAAPPPAMQAEPVRPRLSLEEQTALRCSVALAMVAQKQGAGQTPGDENGPYPKIGPAGREFFVRNLAGVMDSAEYSRVWIMAAVEEERIALEADGGLEAIMPTCLMLLDASGL
;
A
#
# COMPACT_ATOMS: atom_id res chain seq x y z
N MET A 1 30.65 15.38 -65.73
CA MET A 1 31.75 16.30 -65.37
C MET A 1 31.95 16.13 -63.87
N LEU A 2 32.92 15.28 -63.48
CA LEU A 2 34.22 15.68 -62.91
C LEU A 2 33.99 16.46 -61.61
N THR A 3 34.25 15.92 -60.43
CA THR A 3 35.60 15.67 -59.86
C THR A 3 35.44 14.81 -58.60
N SER A 4 36.13 13.68 -58.45
CA SER A 4 37.51 13.51 -57.94
C SER A 4 37.52 12.79 -56.60
N ILE A 5 37.85 11.51 -56.72
CA ILE A 5 38.48 10.60 -55.77
C ILE A 5 39.57 11.33 -54.97
N PHE A 6 39.55 11.22 -53.64
CA PHE A 6 40.76 11.32 -52.83
C PHE A 6 40.96 10.01 -52.07
N ALA A 7 42.06 9.35 -52.42
CA ALA A 7 42.51 8.09 -51.86
C ALA A 7 43.29 8.31 -50.55
N ALA A 8 43.02 7.42 -49.60
CA ALA A 8 43.88 6.85 -48.57
C ALA A 8 45.10 7.63 -48.04
N ALA A 9 45.11 7.81 -46.72
CA ALA A 9 46.32 7.65 -45.91
C ALA A 9 45.95 7.07 -44.53
N LEU A 10 46.30 5.80 -44.34
CA LEU A 10 46.39 5.12 -43.05
C LEU A 10 47.57 5.71 -42.25
N LEU A 11 47.38 5.99 -40.96
CA LEU A 11 48.27 5.48 -39.90
C LEU A 11 47.63 5.70 -38.51
N PRO A 12 47.51 4.63 -37.69
CA PRO A 12 46.95 4.69 -36.34
C PRO A 12 48.05 5.03 -35.33
N LEU A 13 47.75 5.82 -34.29
CA LEU A 13 48.65 5.93 -33.14
C LEU A 13 47.91 6.15 -31.81
N ALA A 14 48.07 5.13 -30.98
CA ALA A 14 48.16 5.15 -29.52
C ALA A 14 46.94 5.59 -28.68
N MET A 15 46.23 4.55 -28.23
CA MET A 15 45.74 4.35 -26.86
C MET A 15 46.19 5.37 -25.81
N GLN A 16 45.22 5.93 -25.08
CA GLN A 16 45.22 5.95 -23.61
C GLN A 16 43.77 5.81 -23.12
N THR A 17 43.26 4.58 -23.06
CA THR A 17 42.11 4.28 -22.20
C THR A 17 42.65 4.24 -20.78
N ALA A 18 42.53 5.36 -20.06
CA ALA A 18 42.67 5.35 -18.62
C ALA A 18 41.57 4.43 -18.09
N ASP A 19 41.95 3.20 -17.74
CA ASP A 19 41.13 2.23 -17.03
C ASP A 19 40.90 2.80 -15.62
N THR A 20 39.98 3.76 -15.55
CA THR A 20 39.44 4.22 -14.28
C THR A 20 38.51 3.10 -13.86
N ALA A 21 39.04 2.16 -13.07
CA ALA A 21 38.24 1.12 -12.45
C ALA A 21 37.04 1.80 -11.78
N ALA A 22 35.87 1.67 -12.40
CA ALA A 22 34.64 2.19 -11.84
C ALA A 22 34.47 1.50 -10.47
N PRO A 23 34.22 2.24 -9.39
CA PRO A 23 33.90 1.62 -8.12
C PRO A 23 32.74 0.64 -8.35
N PRO A 24 32.79 -0.57 -7.76
CA PRO A 24 31.70 -1.52 -7.90
C PRO A 24 30.39 -0.81 -7.52
N PRO A 25 29.29 -1.05 -8.25
CA PRO A 25 28.02 -0.42 -7.93
C PRO A 25 27.74 -0.68 -6.46
N ALA A 26 27.69 0.39 -5.66
CA ALA A 26 27.34 0.30 -4.27
C ALA A 26 25.99 -0.40 -4.23
N MET A 27 25.96 -1.58 -3.61
CA MET A 27 24.73 -2.34 -3.41
C MET A 27 23.87 -1.47 -2.51
N GLN A 28 22.95 -0.72 -3.11
CA GLN A 28 22.05 0.16 -2.40
C GLN A 28 21.22 -0.76 -1.51
N ALA A 29 21.43 -0.66 -0.20
CA ALA A 29 20.61 -1.39 0.76
C ALA A 29 19.17 -1.04 0.45
N GLU A 30 18.36 -2.06 0.16
CA GLU A 30 16.92 -1.88 -0.07
C GLU A 30 16.37 -1.12 1.14
N PRO A 31 15.66 0.00 0.95
CA PRO A 31 15.14 0.76 2.06
C PRO A 31 14.29 -0.16 2.93
N VAL A 32 14.63 -0.24 4.22
CA VAL A 32 13.91 -1.08 5.18
C VAL A 32 12.45 -0.65 5.15
N ARG A 33 11.57 -1.51 4.64
CA ARG A 33 10.13 -1.23 4.64
C ARG A 33 9.69 -1.20 6.11
N PRO A 34 9.12 -0.09 6.61
CA PRO A 34 8.61 -0.06 7.96
C PRO A 34 7.52 -1.13 8.09
N ARG A 35 7.54 -1.88 9.20
CA ARG A 35 6.61 -2.97 9.47
C ARG A 35 5.72 -2.57 10.63
N LEU A 36 4.42 -2.58 10.39
CA LEU A 36 3.43 -2.43 11.45
C LEU A 36 3.65 -3.52 12.51
N SER A 37 3.55 -3.14 13.78
CA SER A 37 3.42 -4.10 14.88
C SER A 37 2.18 -4.96 14.69
N LEU A 38 2.08 -6.09 15.40
CA LEU A 38 0.91 -6.97 15.29
C LEU A 38 -0.39 -6.25 15.67
N GLU A 39 -0.32 -5.37 16.66
CA GLU A 39 -1.45 -4.54 17.11
C GLU A 39 -1.88 -3.57 16.00
N GLU A 40 -0.94 -2.82 15.43
CA GLU A 40 -1.23 -1.88 14.33
C GLU A 40 -1.73 -2.58 13.07
N GLN A 41 -1.21 -3.77 12.74
CA GLN A 41 -1.71 -4.61 11.64
C GLN A 41 -3.17 -5.01 11.89
N THR A 42 -3.50 -5.43 13.10
CA THR A 42 -4.87 -5.83 13.48
C THR A 42 -5.81 -4.63 13.42
N ALA A 43 -5.39 -3.48 13.95
CA ALA A 43 -6.14 -2.24 13.92
C ALA A 43 -6.38 -1.76 12.48
N LEU A 44 -5.37 -1.80 11.60
CA LEU A 44 -5.49 -1.48 10.18
C LEU A 44 -6.51 -2.40 9.50
N ARG A 45 -6.32 -3.72 9.61
CA ARG A 45 -7.19 -4.73 9.00
C ARG A 45 -8.65 -4.55 9.44
N CYS A 46 -8.90 -4.36 10.73
CA CYS A 46 -10.26 -4.14 11.20
C CYS A 46 -10.85 -2.78 10.84
N SER A 47 -10.02 -1.75 10.75
CA SER A 47 -10.45 -0.44 10.24
C SER A 47 -10.96 -0.56 8.80
N VAL A 48 -10.21 -1.24 7.93
CA VAL A 48 -10.59 -1.42 6.52
C VAL A 48 -11.85 -2.28 6.39
N ALA A 49 -11.93 -3.41 7.10
CA ALA A 49 -13.10 -4.29 7.06
C ALA A 49 -14.40 -3.57 7.49
N LEU A 50 -14.35 -2.83 8.60
CA LEU A 50 -15.49 -2.08 9.12
C LEU A 50 -15.88 -0.92 8.18
N ALA A 51 -14.90 -0.23 7.59
CA ALA A 51 -15.16 0.81 6.61
C ALA A 51 -15.84 0.26 5.34
N MET A 52 -15.42 -0.91 4.84
CA MET A 52 -16.05 -1.57 3.70
C MET A 52 -17.52 -1.92 3.99
N VAL A 53 -17.80 -2.48 5.16
CA VAL A 53 -19.19 -2.80 5.57
C VAL A 53 -20.01 -1.53 5.77
N ALA A 54 -19.46 -0.52 6.44
CA ALA A 54 -20.13 0.77 6.64
C ALA A 54 -20.45 1.47 5.31
N GLN A 55 -19.54 1.38 4.33
CA GLN A 55 -19.75 1.90 2.98
C GLN A 55 -20.88 1.14 2.27
N LYS A 56 -20.88 -0.19 2.32
CA LYS A 56 -21.97 -1.03 1.77
C LYS A 56 -23.33 -0.69 2.38
N GLN A 57 -23.38 -0.47 3.69
CA GLN A 57 -24.58 -0.06 4.43
C GLN A 57 -25.07 1.35 4.06
N GLY A 58 -24.15 2.27 3.80
CA GLY A 58 -24.48 3.63 3.36
C GLY A 58 -24.94 3.72 1.89
N ALA A 59 -24.58 2.74 1.07
CA ALA A 59 -24.91 2.70 -0.36
C ALA A 59 -26.33 2.16 -0.65
N GLY A 60 -27.06 1.66 0.35
CA GLY A 60 -28.45 1.24 0.20
C GLY A 60 -28.63 0.13 -0.84
N GLN A 61 -27.99 -1.02 -0.61
CA GLN A 61 -28.37 -2.22 -1.37
C GLN A 61 -29.76 -2.66 -0.90
N THR A 62 -30.64 -2.93 -1.87
CA THR A 62 -32.05 -3.40 -1.83
C THR A 62 -32.79 -3.29 -0.48
N PRO A 63 -33.96 -2.62 -0.40
CA PRO A 63 -34.78 -2.59 0.81
C PRO A 63 -34.97 -3.99 1.42
N GLY A 64 -34.48 -4.19 2.65
CA GLY A 64 -34.55 -5.48 3.37
C GLY A 64 -33.25 -6.29 3.48
N ASP A 65 -32.16 -5.92 2.77
CA ASP A 65 -30.84 -6.58 2.85
C ASP A 65 -29.67 -5.56 2.92
N GLU A 66 -29.98 -4.34 3.36
CA GLU A 66 -29.03 -3.21 3.33
C GLU A 66 -27.80 -3.39 4.23
N ASN A 67 -27.85 -4.33 5.18
CA ASN A 67 -26.76 -4.61 6.12
C ASN A 67 -25.97 -5.89 5.83
N GLY A 68 -26.45 -6.74 4.90
CA GLY A 68 -25.91 -8.07 4.70
C GLY A 68 -25.91 -8.89 6.01
N PRO A 69 -24.92 -9.77 6.24
CA PRO A 69 -24.84 -10.59 7.46
C PRO A 69 -24.37 -9.83 8.71
N TYR A 70 -24.09 -8.52 8.60
CA TYR A 70 -23.44 -7.75 9.65
C TYR A 70 -24.44 -6.82 10.37
N PRO A 71 -24.21 -6.49 11.66
CA PRO A 71 -25.00 -5.48 12.35
C PRO A 71 -24.83 -4.11 11.69
N LYS A 72 -25.79 -3.20 11.93
CA LYS A 72 -25.71 -1.82 11.43
C LYS A 72 -24.59 -1.07 12.15
N ILE A 73 -23.48 -0.85 11.46
CA ILE A 73 -22.27 -0.21 11.99
C ILE A 73 -21.88 1.07 11.26
N GLY A 74 -22.62 1.50 10.23
CA GLY A 74 -22.28 2.64 9.36
C GLY A 74 -21.52 3.82 10.02
N PRO A 75 -22.11 4.54 11.00
CA PRO A 75 -21.42 5.62 11.70
C PRO A 75 -20.21 5.16 12.53
N ALA A 76 -20.38 4.12 13.35
CA ALA A 76 -19.35 3.61 14.27
C ALA A 76 -18.13 3.04 13.53
N GLY A 77 -18.34 2.24 12.48
CA GLY A 77 -17.27 1.67 11.67
C GLY A 77 -16.45 2.72 10.90
N ARG A 78 -17.10 3.78 10.41
CA ARG A 78 -16.39 4.92 9.79
C ARG A 78 -15.55 5.68 10.81
N GLU A 79 -16.10 5.92 12.00
CA GLU A 79 -15.37 6.61 13.08
C GLU A 79 -14.19 5.76 13.59
N PHE A 80 -14.39 4.45 13.72
CA PHE A 80 -13.33 3.51 14.09
C PHE A 80 -12.15 3.58 13.11
N PHE A 81 -12.44 3.58 11.80
CA PHE A 81 -11.42 3.75 10.76
C PHE A 81 -10.65 5.05 10.93
N VAL A 82 -11.35 6.19 11.05
CA VAL A 82 -10.71 7.51 11.18
C VAL A 82 -9.81 7.57 12.41
N ARG A 83 -10.28 7.10 13.58
CA ARG A 83 -9.51 7.14 14.84
C ARG A 83 -8.28 6.25 14.78
N ASN A 84 -8.40 5.02 14.33
CA ASN A 84 -7.26 4.10 14.26
C ASN A 84 -6.24 4.54 13.21
N LEU A 85 -6.70 4.98 12.03
CA LEU A 85 -5.76 5.44 11.00
C LEU A 85 -5.04 6.72 11.42
N ALA A 86 -5.72 7.63 12.14
CA ALA A 86 -5.05 8.79 12.74
C ALA A 86 -3.96 8.36 13.73
N GLY A 87 -4.25 7.39 14.61
CA GLY A 87 -3.26 6.85 15.55
C GLY A 87 -2.05 6.22 14.85
N VAL A 88 -2.25 5.47 13.77
CA VAL A 88 -1.14 4.91 12.96
C VAL A 88 -0.35 6.04 12.27
N MET A 89 -1.03 7.07 11.77
CA MET A 89 -0.42 8.24 11.13
C MET A 89 0.38 9.13 12.09
N ASP A 90 0.06 9.14 13.38
CA ASP A 90 0.78 9.89 14.40
C ASP A 90 2.13 9.25 14.77
N SER A 91 2.35 7.98 14.40
CA SER A 91 3.67 7.37 14.53
C SER A 91 4.61 7.95 13.46
N ALA A 92 5.79 8.40 13.89
CA ALA A 92 6.77 9.04 13.01
C ALA A 92 7.39 8.07 11.96
N GLU A 93 7.05 6.79 12.03
CA GLU A 93 7.65 5.71 11.25
C GLU A 93 7.00 5.55 9.87
N TYR A 94 5.76 6.01 9.68
CA TYR A 94 5.01 5.79 8.45
C TYR A 94 4.69 7.10 7.73
N SER A 95 4.97 7.14 6.43
CA SER A 95 4.47 8.22 5.58
C SER A 95 2.98 8.01 5.28
N ARG A 96 2.24 9.10 5.06
CA ARG A 96 0.85 9.04 4.56
C ARG A 96 0.74 8.17 3.31
N VAL A 97 1.68 8.29 2.36
CA VAL A 97 1.68 7.49 1.12
C VAL A 97 1.77 6.00 1.43
N TRP A 98 2.65 5.62 2.36
CA TRP A 98 2.81 4.24 2.79
C TRP A 98 1.52 3.70 3.45
N ILE A 99 0.90 4.47 4.34
CA ILE A 99 -0.35 4.06 5.02
C ILE A 99 -1.48 3.86 4.02
N MET A 100 -1.65 4.77 3.06
CA MET A 100 -2.70 4.62 2.04
C MET A 100 -2.45 3.41 1.13
N ALA A 101 -1.19 3.08 0.85
CA ALA A 101 -0.85 1.85 0.14
C ALA A 101 -1.17 0.60 0.97
N ALA A 102 -0.90 0.62 2.27
CA ALA A 102 -1.23 -0.48 3.18
C ALA A 102 -2.76 -0.68 3.33
N VAL A 103 -3.54 0.41 3.39
CA VAL A 103 -5.01 0.36 3.36
C VAL A 103 -5.53 -0.29 2.10
N GLU A 104 -4.99 0.07 0.93
CA GLU A 104 -5.44 -0.48 -0.35
C GLU A 104 -5.04 -1.95 -0.50
N GLU A 105 -3.81 -2.32 -0.10
CA GLU A 105 -3.36 -3.71 -0.06
C GLU A 105 -4.30 -4.57 0.80
N GLU A 106 -4.67 -4.06 1.98
CA GLU A 106 -5.56 -4.75 2.89
C GLU A 106 -7.00 -4.82 2.35
N ARG A 107 -7.50 -3.77 1.69
CA ARG A 107 -8.80 -3.81 1.00
C ARG A 107 -8.83 -4.90 -0.07
N ILE A 108 -7.80 -4.99 -0.90
CA ILE A 108 -7.67 -6.03 -1.93
C ILE A 108 -7.63 -7.42 -1.29
N ALA A 109 -6.89 -7.58 -0.20
CA ALA A 109 -6.81 -8.85 0.52
C ALA A 109 -8.17 -9.28 1.11
N LEU A 110 -8.97 -8.33 1.61
CA LEU A 110 -10.30 -8.58 2.15
C LEU A 110 -11.36 -8.86 1.08
N GLU A 111 -11.15 -8.39 -0.15
CA GLU A 111 -12.00 -8.73 -1.30
C GLU A 111 -11.70 -10.10 -1.90
N ALA A 112 -10.52 -10.66 -1.60
CA ALA A 112 -10.21 -12.04 -1.97
C ALA A 112 -11.16 -13.02 -1.26
N ASP A 113 -11.39 -14.18 -1.89
CA ASP A 113 -12.44 -15.14 -1.54
C ASP A 113 -12.58 -15.40 -0.03
N GLY A 114 -13.65 -14.87 0.57
CA GLY A 114 -14.01 -15.03 1.98
C GLY A 114 -13.20 -14.20 3.00
N GLY A 115 -12.32 -13.31 2.55
CA GLY A 115 -11.42 -12.54 3.42
C GLY A 115 -12.15 -11.64 4.42
N LEU A 116 -13.17 -10.92 3.93
CA LEU A 116 -14.01 -10.07 4.76
C LEU A 116 -14.80 -10.89 5.79
N GLU A 117 -15.47 -11.96 5.35
CA GLU A 117 -16.26 -12.84 6.22
C GLU A 117 -15.41 -13.48 7.32
N ALA A 118 -14.18 -13.87 7.00
CA ALA A 118 -13.27 -14.50 7.93
C ALA A 118 -12.83 -13.57 9.08
N ILE A 119 -12.64 -12.28 8.81
CA ILE A 119 -12.10 -11.33 9.80
C ILE A 119 -13.19 -10.61 10.60
N MET A 120 -14.37 -10.43 10.02
CA MET A 120 -15.42 -9.59 10.58
C MET A 120 -15.85 -9.93 12.02
N PRO A 121 -15.93 -11.21 12.46
CA PRO A 121 -16.25 -11.51 13.85
C PRO A 121 -15.29 -10.85 14.85
N THR A 122 -13.99 -10.91 14.56
CA THR A 122 -12.95 -10.26 15.38
C THR A 122 -13.08 -8.75 15.33
N CYS A 123 -13.36 -8.18 14.15
CA CYS A 123 -13.45 -6.73 14.01
C CYS A 123 -14.70 -6.13 14.66
N LEU A 124 -15.80 -6.87 14.72
CA LEU A 124 -16.98 -6.46 15.47
C LEU A 124 -16.71 -6.45 16.99
N MET A 125 -15.97 -7.43 17.50
CA MET A 125 -15.53 -7.42 18.92
C MET A 125 -14.64 -6.22 19.22
N LEU A 126 -13.72 -5.87 18.30
CA LEU A 126 -12.84 -4.72 18.48
C LEU A 126 -13.59 -3.39 18.39
N LEU A 127 -14.59 -3.30 17.51
CA LEU A 127 -15.48 -2.14 17.44
C LEU A 127 -16.25 -1.95 18.75
N ASP A 128 -16.85 -3.01 19.29
CA ASP A 128 -17.57 -2.97 20.57
C ASP A 128 -16.66 -2.53 21.72
N ALA A 129 -15.45 -3.10 21.80
CA ALA A 129 -14.45 -2.73 22.80
C ALA A 129 -13.97 -1.27 22.71
N SER A 130 -14.12 -0.62 21.55
CA SER A 130 -13.72 0.78 21.36
C SER A 130 -14.69 1.79 21.99
N GLY A 131 -15.88 1.36 22.40
CA GLY A 131 -16.93 2.21 22.96
C GLY A 131 -17.63 3.11 21.94
N LEU A 132 -17.59 2.73 20.66
CA LEU A 132 -18.27 3.41 19.54
C LEU A 132 -19.66 2.85 19.26
#